data_AF-A0A498CLA7-F1
#
_entry.id   AF-A0A498CLA7-F1
#
_cell.length_a   1.000
_cell.length_b   1.000
_cell.length_c   1.000
_cell.angle_alpha   90.00
_cell.angle_beta   90.00
_cell.angle_gamma   90.00
#
_symmetry.space_group_name_H-M   'P 1'
#
loop_
_entity.id
_entity.type
_entity.pdbx_description
1 polymer ?
#
loop_
_entity_poly.entity_id
_entity_poly.type
_entity_poly.pdbx_seq_one_letter_code
_entity_poly.pdbx_strand_id
1 'polypeptide(L)'
;MKRVTHSTWASILGVLYLGLMTNLLAVVVNLPLVVLLITTDPTTSWPFLALSAPLAGPALAAAFATFRAHVEGEMSVVRTYFAAWRRMLRPALAIGAIGTALLVVLLVDVRMLADTALSVAVVPVLLLLTVLTVAAALVALVALAEVPDARLRDILRASLYLSVRRWHFSLVSLAVVAMQIALFTQSPAFALGLTAAPALYVAWANSRYLLRPVLGIPDAVAA
;
A
#
# COMPACT_ATOMS: atom_id res chain seq x y z
N MET A 1 5.47 34.20 -25.68
CA MET A 1 5.09 33.50 -24.43
C MET A 1 3.92 32.58 -24.76
N LYS A 2 4.10 31.25 -24.69
CA LYS A 2 3.06 30.26 -25.03
C LYS A 2 1.96 30.35 -23.96
N ARG A 3 0.72 30.70 -24.33
CA ARG A 3 -0.40 30.77 -23.39
C ARG A 3 -0.73 29.35 -22.93
N VAL A 4 -0.49 29.06 -21.65
CA VAL A 4 -0.89 27.79 -21.04
C VAL A 4 -2.42 27.78 -20.99
N THR A 5 -3.03 26.74 -21.57
CA THR A 5 -4.50 26.60 -21.61
C THR A 5 -5.05 26.38 -20.20
N HIS A 6 -6.22 26.93 -19.90
CA HIS A 6 -6.91 26.76 -18.61
C HIS A 6 -7.05 25.28 -18.21
N SER A 7 -7.22 24.39 -19.20
CA SER A 7 -7.28 22.94 -18.99
C SER A 7 -5.99 22.36 -18.39
N THR A 8 -4.81 22.83 -18.82
CA THR A 8 -3.52 22.35 -18.30
C THR A 8 -3.33 22.73 -16.83
N TRP A 9 -3.69 23.95 -16.45
CA TRP A 9 -3.63 24.39 -15.05
C TRP A 9 -4.60 23.61 -14.16
N ALA A 10 -5.84 23.39 -14.64
CA ALA A 10 -6.82 22.57 -13.92
C ALA A 10 -6.32 21.14 -13.71
N SER A 11 -5.66 20.52 -14.70
CA SER A 11 -5.08 19.19 -14.57
C SER A 11 -3.93 19.15 -13.54
N ILE A 12 -3.00 20.10 -13.60
CA ILE A 12 -1.87 20.15 -12.66
C ILE A 12 -2.37 20.33 -11.22
N LEU A 13 -3.29 21.27 -11.00
CA LEU A 13 -3.88 21.51 -9.68
C LEU A 13 -4.69 20.30 -9.20
N GLY A 14 -5.38 19.61 -10.10
CA GLY A 14 -6.11 18.37 -9.79
C GLY A 14 -5.20 17.27 -9.27
N VAL A 15 -4.07 17.03 -9.94
CA VAL A 15 -3.08 16.01 -9.52
C VAL A 15 -2.39 16.40 -8.21
N LEU A 16 -2.02 17.68 -8.05
CA LEU A 16 -1.44 18.18 -6.80
C LEU A 16 -2.42 18.03 -5.63
N TYR A 17 -3.69 18.41 -5.85
CA TYR A 17 -4.75 18.26 -4.85
C TYR A 17 -4.98 16.78 -4.49
N LEU A 18 -5.04 15.89 -5.49
CA LEU A 18 -5.14 14.44 -5.27
C LEU A 18 -4.01 13.94 -4.37
N GLY A 19 -2.76 14.26 -4.71
CA GLY A 19 -1.59 13.81 -3.95
C GLY A 19 -1.58 14.33 -2.52
N LEU A 20 -1.70 15.65 -2.35
CA LEU A 20 -1.64 16.29 -1.03
C LEU A 20 -2.81 15.88 -0.13
N MET A 21 -4.02 15.84 -0.66
CA MET A 21 -5.20 15.48 0.12
C MET A 21 -5.20 13.99 0.47
N THR A 22 -4.76 13.11 -0.44
CA THR A 22 -4.63 11.68 -0.13
C THR A 22 -3.59 11.44 0.97
N ASN A 23 -2.44 12.14 0.93
CA ASN A 23 -1.44 12.10 2.01
C ASN A 23 -2.04 12.53 3.35
N LEU A 24 -2.70 13.69 3.37
CA LEU A 24 -3.32 14.22 4.59
C LEU A 24 -4.32 13.22 5.18
N LEU A 25 -5.22 12.69 4.36
CA LEU A 25 -6.23 11.74 4.81
C LEU A 25 -5.61 10.41 5.28
N ALA A 26 -4.59 9.91 4.59
CA ALA A 26 -3.88 8.70 4.99
C ALA A 26 -3.18 8.88 6.36
N VAL A 27 -2.59 10.06 6.61
CA VAL A 27 -1.99 10.40 7.91
C VAL A 27 -3.07 10.52 8.99
N VAL A 28 -4.19 11.19 8.72
CA VAL A 28 -5.28 11.37 9.69
C VAL A 28 -5.91 10.04 10.09
N VAL A 29 -6.15 9.13 9.13
CA VAL A 29 -6.73 7.82 9.44
C VAL A 29 -5.73 6.90 10.16
N ASN A 30 -4.43 7.03 9.85
CA ASN A 30 -3.37 6.26 10.50
C ASN A 30 -2.70 6.99 11.67
N LEU A 31 -3.33 8.02 12.23
CA LEU A 31 -2.73 8.87 13.27
C LEU A 31 -2.19 8.05 14.45
N PRO A 32 -2.88 7.01 14.97
CA PRO A 32 -2.33 6.18 16.04
C PRO A 32 -1.00 5.50 15.66
N LEU A 33 -0.91 4.96 14.45
CA LEU A 33 0.31 4.30 13.94
C LEU A 33 1.43 5.32 13.70
N VAL A 34 1.10 6.47 13.10
CA VAL A 34 2.06 7.54 12.82
C VAL A 34 2.65 8.11 14.11
N VAL A 35 1.83 8.34 15.13
CA VAL A 35 2.30 8.82 16.43
C VAL A 35 3.27 7.81 17.03
N LEU A 36 2.91 6.53 17.10
CA LEU A 36 3.79 5.50 17.66
C LEU A 36 5.13 5.40 16.91
N LEU A 37 5.12 5.52 15.58
CA LEU A 37 6.35 5.49 14.77
C LEU A 37 7.25 6.72 14.97
N ILE A 38 6.68 7.89 15.30
CA ILE A 38 7.43 9.14 15.46
C ILE A 38 7.90 9.32 16.91
N THR A 39 7.08 8.97 17.88
CA THR A 39 7.35 9.26 19.30
C THR A 39 8.10 8.16 20.03
N THR A 40 8.19 6.97 19.44
CA THR A 40 8.61 5.78 20.17
C THR A 40 9.65 4.99 19.38
N ASP A 41 10.58 4.35 20.10
CA ASP A 41 11.57 3.46 19.51
C ASP A 41 10.86 2.19 18.98
N PRO A 42 10.92 1.92 17.65
CA PRO A 42 10.26 0.77 17.05
C PRO A 42 10.75 -0.58 17.57
N THR A 43 11.99 -0.65 18.09
CA THR A 43 12.56 -1.91 18.57
C THR A 43 12.00 -2.34 19.93
N THR A 44 11.58 -1.39 20.76
CA THR A 44 11.01 -1.65 22.09
C THR A 44 9.49 -1.67 22.06
N SER A 45 8.88 -0.87 21.19
CA SER A 45 7.42 -0.69 21.12
C SER A 45 6.78 -1.46 19.97
N TRP A 46 7.47 -2.49 19.48
CA TRP A 46 6.99 -3.38 18.44
C TRP A 46 5.61 -4.00 18.72
N PRO A 47 5.17 -4.33 19.96
CA PRO A 47 3.83 -4.86 20.18
C PRO A 47 2.73 -3.83 19.91
N PHE A 48 2.97 -2.57 20.28
CA PHE A 48 2.05 -1.46 20.01
C PHE A 48 2.01 -1.13 18.52
N LEU A 49 3.15 -1.22 17.84
CA LEU A 49 3.22 -1.09 16.38
C LEU A 49 2.49 -2.25 15.68
N ALA A 50 2.63 -3.48 16.16
CA ALA A 50 1.90 -4.64 15.64
C ALA A 50 0.39 -4.50 15.84
N LEU A 51 -0.06 -3.92 16.95
CA LEU A 51 -1.48 -3.70 17.20
C LEU A 51 -2.08 -2.59 16.31
N SER A 52 -1.29 -1.58 15.99
CA SER A 52 -1.74 -0.41 15.20
C SER A 52 -1.52 -0.57 13.69
N ALA A 53 -0.58 -1.40 13.24
CA ALA A 53 -0.27 -1.62 11.82
C ALA A 53 -1.46 -2.06 10.96
N PRO A 54 -2.44 -2.86 11.44
CA PRO A 54 -3.61 -3.22 10.64
C PRO A 54 -4.45 -2.03 10.18
N LEU A 55 -4.39 -0.89 10.89
CA LEU A 55 -5.08 0.35 10.53
C LEU A 55 -4.59 0.91 9.18
N ALA A 56 -3.36 0.59 8.78
CA ALA A 56 -2.82 0.99 7.48
C ALA A 56 -3.61 0.37 6.32
N GLY A 57 -4.17 -0.84 6.48
CA GLY A 57 -4.91 -1.54 5.43
C GLY A 57 -6.06 -0.70 4.84
N PRO A 58 -7.05 -0.28 5.64
CA PRO A 58 -8.14 0.59 5.19
C PRO A 58 -7.69 1.91 4.57
N ALA A 59 -6.66 2.55 5.13
CA ALA A 59 -6.15 3.82 4.61
C ALA A 59 -5.52 3.67 3.22
N LEU A 60 -4.76 2.58 3.02
CA LEU A 60 -4.16 2.24 1.73
C LEU A 60 -5.21 1.84 0.70
N ALA A 61 -6.19 0.99 1.06
CA ALA A 61 -7.29 0.61 0.19
C ALA A 61 -8.13 1.83 -0.26
N ALA A 62 -8.39 2.77 0.66
CA ALA A 62 -9.08 4.01 0.34
C ALA A 62 -8.27 4.91 -0.61
N ALA A 63 -6.94 5.01 -0.42
CA ALA A 63 -6.07 5.74 -1.32
C ALA A 63 -6.11 5.15 -2.74
N PHE A 64 -5.99 3.83 -2.87
CA PHE A 64 -6.05 3.13 -4.16
C PHE A 64 -7.39 3.31 -4.87
N ALA A 65 -8.50 3.21 -4.15
CA ALA A 65 -9.82 3.47 -4.71
C ALA A 65 -9.99 4.93 -5.16
N THR A 66 -9.36 5.87 -4.45
CA THR A 66 -9.37 7.29 -4.81
C THR A 66 -8.54 7.57 -6.07
N PHE A 67 -7.39 6.90 -6.23
CA PHE A 67 -6.60 6.97 -7.46
C PHE A 67 -7.36 6.39 -8.65
N ARG A 68 -8.01 5.23 -8.47
CA ARG A 68 -8.86 4.61 -9.51
C ARG A 68 -9.98 5.57 -9.94
N ALA A 69 -10.72 6.11 -8.99
CA ALA A 69 -11.82 7.04 -9.27
C ALA A 69 -11.33 8.33 -9.96
N HIS A 70 -10.15 8.85 -9.59
CA HIS A 70 -9.58 10.02 -10.24
C HIS A 70 -9.22 9.76 -11.70
N VAL A 71 -8.68 8.57 -12.01
CA VAL A 71 -8.43 8.14 -13.40
C VAL A 71 -9.74 7.98 -14.19
N GLU A 72 -10.84 7.62 -13.52
CA GLU A 72 -12.19 7.56 -14.09
C GLU A 72 -12.87 8.95 -14.21
N GLY A 73 -12.20 10.03 -13.78
CA GLY A 73 -12.69 11.41 -13.90
C GLY A 73 -13.36 11.99 -12.66
N GLU A 74 -13.41 11.25 -11.54
CA GLU A 74 -13.97 11.75 -10.28
C GLU A 74 -13.01 12.74 -9.59
N MET A 75 -13.49 13.96 -9.35
CA MET A 75 -12.67 15.03 -8.76
C MET A 75 -12.86 15.17 -7.23
N SER A 76 -13.85 14.50 -6.63
CA SER A 76 -14.15 14.64 -5.19
C SER A 76 -13.28 13.75 -4.28
N VAL A 77 -11.98 14.03 -4.23
CA VAL A 77 -10.95 13.23 -3.51
C VAL A 77 -11.39 12.85 -2.08
N VAL A 78 -11.79 13.83 -1.26
CA VAL A 78 -12.16 13.60 0.16
C VAL A 78 -13.39 12.69 0.29
N ARG A 79 -14.44 12.98 -0.49
CA ARG A 79 -15.70 12.23 -0.45
C ARG A 79 -15.46 10.78 -0.87
N THR A 80 -14.73 10.59 -1.97
CA THR A 80 -14.38 9.27 -2.48
C THR A 80 -13.54 8.48 -1.49
N TYR A 81 -12.52 9.12 -0.90
CA TYR A 81 -11.66 8.47 0.10
C TYR A 81 -12.45 7.97 1.31
N PHE A 82 -13.29 8.82 1.92
CA PHE A 82 -14.07 8.42 3.09
C PHE A 82 -15.16 7.40 2.76
N ALA A 83 -15.80 7.49 1.59
CA ALA A 83 -16.77 6.50 1.15
C ALA A 83 -16.10 5.13 0.94
N ALA A 84 -14.94 5.11 0.28
CA ALA A 84 -14.14 3.92 0.06
C ALA A 84 -13.64 3.32 1.39
N TRP A 85 -13.11 4.15 2.29
CA TRP A 85 -12.64 3.76 3.61
C TRP A 85 -13.75 3.08 4.43
N ARG A 86 -14.95 3.69 4.50
CA ARG A 86 -16.08 3.10 5.23
C ARG A 86 -16.56 1.79 4.61
N ARG A 87 -16.66 1.73 3.28
CA ARG A 87 -17.11 0.53 2.56
C ARG A 87 -16.15 -0.65 2.75
N MET A 88 -14.84 -0.39 2.71
CA MET A 88 -13.80 -1.42 2.73
C MET A 88 -13.17 -1.61 4.10
N LEU A 89 -13.68 -0.96 5.16
CA LEU A 89 -13.05 -0.96 6.49
C LEU A 89 -12.79 -2.38 6.99
N ARG A 90 -13.83 -3.23 7.02
CA ARG A 90 -13.73 -4.61 7.52
C ARG A 90 -12.79 -5.49 6.68
N PRO A 91 -12.99 -5.64 5.35
CA PRO A 91 -12.11 -6.49 4.55
C PRO A 91 -10.67 -5.96 4.51
N ALA A 92 -10.45 -4.64 4.46
CA ALA A 92 -9.11 -4.06 4.46
C ALA A 92 -8.40 -4.19 5.82
N LEU A 93 -9.13 -4.06 6.94
CA LEU A 93 -8.60 -4.38 8.27
C LEU A 93 -8.21 -5.85 8.37
N ALA A 94 -9.00 -6.76 7.81
CA ALA A 94 -8.68 -8.19 7.81
C ALA A 94 -7.40 -8.47 7.01
N ILE A 95 -7.24 -7.88 5.82
CA ILE A 95 -5.99 -7.99 5.03
C ILE A 95 -4.82 -7.43 5.82
N GLY A 96 -4.98 -6.23 6.40
CA GLY A 96 -3.97 -5.60 7.24
C GLY A 96 -3.58 -6.48 8.43
N ALA A 97 -4.55 -7.02 9.16
CA ALA A 97 -4.33 -7.87 10.33
C ALA A 97 -3.63 -9.19 9.97
N ILE A 98 -4.05 -9.86 8.90
CA ILE A 98 -3.40 -11.08 8.43
C ILE A 98 -1.96 -10.79 8.01
N GLY A 99 -1.75 -9.73 7.23
CA GLY A 99 -0.41 -9.31 6.80
C GLY A 99 0.48 -8.97 7.99
N THR A 100 0.00 -8.16 8.93
CA THR A 100 0.74 -7.80 10.15
C THR A 100 1.05 -9.01 11.01
N ALA A 101 0.10 -9.92 11.23
CA ALA A 101 0.34 -11.13 12.02
C ALA A 101 1.44 -12.00 11.41
N LEU A 102 1.39 -12.21 10.09
CA LEU A 102 2.44 -12.95 9.37
C LEU A 102 3.79 -12.25 9.47
N LEU A 103 3.85 -10.93 9.29
CA LEU A 103 5.09 -10.16 9.41
C LEU A 103 5.66 -10.23 10.83
N VAL A 104 4.83 -10.15 11.87
CA VAL A 104 5.27 -10.27 13.26
C VAL A 104 5.90 -11.64 13.49
N VAL A 105 5.22 -12.72 13.10
CA VAL A 105 5.75 -14.08 13.26
C VAL A 105 7.09 -14.23 12.52
N LEU A 106 7.13 -13.85 11.24
CA LEU A 106 8.34 -13.99 10.42
C LEU A 106 9.52 -13.16 10.96
N LEU A 107 9.29 -11.93 11.41
CA LEU A 107 10.34 -11.06 11.94
C LEU A 107 10.81 -11.50 13.33
N VAL A 108 9.91 -12.00 14.17
CA VAL A 108 10.26 -12.61 15.47
C VAL A 108 11.08 -13.88 15.24
N ASP A 109 10.70 -14.72 14.30
CA ASP A 109 11.44 -15.94 13.93
C ASP A 109 12.84 -15.58 13.42
N VAL A 110 12.98 -14.59 12.53
CA VAL A 110 14.28 -14.10 12.07
C VAL A 110 15.14 -13.66 13.25
N ARG A 111 14.58 -12.87 14.18
CA ARG A 111 15.32 -12.38 15.35
C ARG A 111 15.75 -13.52 16.29
N MET A 112 14.90 -14.52 16.49
CA MET A 112 15.22 -15.68 17.34
C MET A 112 16.27 -16.60 16.71
N LEU A 113 16.25 -16.76 15.38
CA LEU A 113 17.12 -17.67 14.65
C LEU A 113 18.45 -17.03 14.22
N ALA A 114 18.58 -15.70 14.29
CA ALA A 114 19.76 -14.96 13.81
C ALA A 114 21.09 -15.45 14.45
N ASP A 115 21.06 -15.77 15.74
CA ASP A 115 22.26 -16.19 16.50
C ASP A 115 22.50 -17.72 16.47
N THR A 116 21.69 -18.47 15.72
CA THR A 116 21.80 -19.92 15.65
C THR A 116 22.64 -20.37 14.45
N ALA A 117 23.19 -21.59 14.52
CA ALA A 117 23.92 -22.19 13.40
C ALA A 117 23.05 -22.41 12.14
N LEU A 118 21.72 -22.40 12.28
CA LEU A 118 20.76 -22.56 11.19
C LEU A 118 20.48 -21.24 10.44
N SER A 119 21.01 -20.11 10.92
CA SER A 119 20.70 -18.78 10.39
C SER A 119 21.01 -18.64 8.90
N VAL A 120 22.12 -19.22 8.45
CA VAL A 120 22.59 -19.15 7.04
C VAL A 120 21.55 -19.70 6.05
N ALA A 121 20.81 -20.74 6.44
CA ALA A 121 19.81 -21.37 5.57
C ALA A 121 18.40 -20.82 5.81
N VAL A 122 18.02 -20.61 7.08
CA VAL A 122 16.63 -20.30 7.45
C VAL A 122 16.31 -18.81 7.31
N VAL A 123 17.22 -17.92 7.69
CA VAL A 123 16.98 -16.47 7.65
C VAL A 123 16.68 -15.98 6.23
N PRO A 124 17.41 -16.38 5.17
CA PRO A 124 17.06 -15.96 3.80
C PRO A 124 15.64 -16.38 3.38
N VAL A 125 15.19 -17.57 3.79
CA VAL A 125 13.84 -18.06 3.49
C VAL A 125 12.79 -17.24 4.23
N LEU A 126 12.99 -16.95 5.52
CA LEU A 126 12.08 -16.11 6.29
C LEU A 126 12.02 -14.67 5.76
N LEU A 127 13.15 -14.11 5.34
CA LEU A 127 13.20 -12.80 4.68
C LEU A 127 12.44 -12.81 3.35
N LEU A 128 12.59 -13.87 2.54
CA LEU A 128 11.84 -14.03 1.31
C LEU A 128 10.33 -14.11 1.57
N LEU A 129 9.90 -14.87 2.59
CA LEU A 129 8.50 -14.94 3.01
C LEU A 129 7.98 -13.60 3.51
N THR A 130 8.82 -12.81 4.18
CA THR A 130 8.48 -11.45 4.64
C THR A 130 8.20 -10.55 3.44
N VAL A 131 9.11 -10.55 2.46
CA VAL A 131 8.97 -9.81 1.21
C VAL A 131 7.71 -10.23 0.44
N LEU A 132 7.47 -11.54 0.34
CA LEU A 132 6.28 -12.08 -0.33
C LEU A 132 4.99 -11.67 0.38
N THR A 133 4.99 -11.65 1.72
CA THR A 133 3.84 -11.22 2.53
C THR A 133 3.50 -9.76 2.28
N VAL A 134 4.50 -8.87 2.26
CA VAL A 134 4.30 -7.44 1.94
C VAL A 134 3.74 -7.28 0.53
N ALA A 135 4.32 -7.96 -0.46
CA ALA A 135 3.87 -7.88 -1.84
C ALA A 135 2.42 -8.39 -2.00
N ALA A 136 2.09 -9.53 -1.40
CA ALA A 136 0.75 -10.12 -1.46
C ALA A 136 -0.29 -9.25 -0.76
N ALA A 137 0.02 -8.67 0.40
CA ALA A 137 -0.87 -7.76 1.11
C ALA A 137 -1.15 -6.49 0.28
N LEU A 138 -0.12 -5.92 -0.35
CA LEU A 138 -0.26 -4.75 -1.21
C LEU A 138 -1.16 -5.04 -2.43
N VAL A 139 -0.91 -6.15 -3.12
CA VAL A 139 -1.73 -6.58 -4.27
C VAL A 139 -3.17 -6.86 -3.83
N ALA A 140 -3.38 -7.47 -2.65
CA ALA A 140 -4.71 -7.72 -2.10
C ALA A 140 -5.49 -6.43 -1.80
N LEU A 141 -4.83 -5.41 -1.25
CA LEU A 141 -5.46 -4.10 -1.01
C LEU A 141 -5.81 -3.39 -2.32
N VAL A 142 -4.97 -3.51 -3.35
CA VAL A 142 -5.28 -2.97 -4.69
C VAL A 142 -6.44 -3.75 -5.33
N ALA A 143 -6.44 -5.08 -5.26
CA ALA A 143 -7.52 -5.91 -5.77
C ALA A 143 -8.86 -5.59 -5.09
N LEU A 144 -8.85 -5.36 -3.77
CA LEU A 144 -10.03 -4.92 -3.03
C LEU A 144 -10.53 -3.53 -3.48
N ALA A 145 -9.62 -2.63 -3.85
CA ALA A 145 -9.98 -1.30 -4.37
C ALA A 145 -10.57 -1.34 -5.79
N GLU A 146 -10.17 -2.32 -6.61
CA GLU A 146 -10.71 -2.55 -7.96
C GLU A 146 -12.04 -3.34 -7.90
N VAL A 147 -12.14 -4.37 -7.06
CA VAL A 147 -13.36 -5.20 -6.91
C VAL A 147 -13.75 -5.34 -5.43
N PRO A 148 -14.46 -4.34 -4.88
CA PRO A 148 -14.83 -4.28 -3.45
C PRO A 148 -15.74 -5.42 -2.98
N ASP A 149 -16.54 -5.98 -3.88
CA ASP A 149 -17.55 -7.00 -3.58
C ASP A 149 -17.00 -8.44 -3.72
N ALA A 150 -15.73 -8.59 -4.10
CA ALA A 150 -15.11 -9.90 -4.23
C ALA A 150 -14.87 -10.55 -2.85
N ARG A 151 -14.94 -11.89 -2.81
CA ARG A 151 -14.69 -12.65 -1.59
C ARG A 151 -13.22 -12.52 -1.18
N LEU A 152 -12.99 -12.26 0.11
CA LEU A 152 -11.64 -12.06 0.64
C LEU A 152 -10.70 -13.26 0.35
N ARG A 153 -11.22 -14.48 0.39
CA ARG A 153 -10.44 -15.70 0.07
C ARG A 153 -9.93 -15.70 -1.37
N ASP A 154 -10.75 -15.26 -2.31
CA ASP A 154 -10.40 -15.23 -3.72
C ASP A 154 -9.37 -14.13 -3.99
N ILE A 155 -9.54 -12.96 -3.34
CA ILE A 155 -8.56 -11.86 -3.37
C ILE A 155 -7.19 -12.33 -2.86
N LEU A 156 -7.14 -12.95 -1.68
CA LEU A 156 -5.87 -13.39 -1.08
C LEU A 156 -5.19 -14.46 -1.92
N ARG A 157 -5.95 -15.45 -2.43
CA ARG A 157 -5.41 -16.52 -3.26
C ARG A 157 -4.87 -16.00 -4.58
N ALA A 158 -5.60 -15.11 -5.26
CA ALA A 158 -5.16 -14.49 -6.50
C ALA A 158 -3.91 -13.62 -6.28
N SER A 159 -3.88 -12.84 -5.19
CA SER A 159 -2.76 -11.97 -4.85
C SER A 159 -1.49 -12.78 -4.59
N LEU A 160 -1.57 -13.82 -3.76
CA LEU A 160 -0.44 -14.71 -3.49
C LEU A 160 0.08 -15.37 -4.78
N TYR A 161 -0.82 -15.91 -5.60
CA TYR A 161 -0.47 -16.56 -6.86
C TYR A 161 0.24 -15.62 -7.82
N LEU A 162 -0.27 -14.40 -8.00
CA LEU A 162 0.30 -13.42 -8.91
C LEU A 162 1.63 -12.85 -8.39
N SER A 163 1.76 -12.63 -7.08
CA SER A 163 3.01 -12.16 -6.47
C SER A 163 4.17 -13.12 -6.69
N VAL A 164 3.91 -14.44 -6.68
CA VAL A 164 4.91 -15.48 -6.97
C VAL A 164 5.16 -15.61 -8.48
N ARG A 165 4.09 -15.70 -9.29
CA ARG A 165 4.20 -15.98 -10.73
C ARG A 165 4.76 -14.79 -11.52
N ARG A 166 4.58 -13.56 -11.03
CA ARG A 166 4.99 -12.31 -11.72
C ARG A 166 5.88 -11.44 -10.83
N TRP A 167 6.94 -12.02 -10.30
CA TRP A 167 7.90 -11.38 -9.38
C TRP A 167 8.44 -10.02 -9.84
N HIS A 168 8.64 -9.82 -11.15
CA HIS A 168 9.14 -8.56 -11.70
C HIS A 168 8.29 -7.34 -11.30
N PHE A 169 6.96 -7.47 -11.30
CA PHE A 169 6.07 -6.37 -10.88
C PHE A 169 6.11 -6.22 -9.36
N SER A 170 6.18 -7.31 -8.59
CA SER A 170 6.33 -7.25 -7.13
C SER A 170 7.59 -6.46 -6.73
N LEU A 171 8.69 -6.62 -7.45
CA LEU A 171 9.95 -5.89 -7.17
C LEU A 171 9.81 -4.38 -7.27
N VAL A 172 9.09 -3.86 -8.27
CA VAL A 172 8.88 -2.41 -8.41
C VAL A 172 8.13 -1.85 -7.21
N SER A 173 7.02 -2.50 -6.82
CA SER A 173 6.26 -2.09 -5.64
C SER A 173 7.10 -2.20 -4.36
N LEU A 174 7.92 -3.25 -4.22
CA LEU A 174 8.81 -3.42 -3.09
C LEU A 174 9.90 -2.36 -3.03
N ALA A 175 10.50 -2.00 -4.17
CA ALA A 175 11.48 -0.93 -4.25
C ALA A 175 10.89 0.41 -3.83
N VAL A 176 9.64 0.69 -4.25
CA VAL A 176 8.91 1.90 -3.85
C VAL A 176 8.64 1.91 -2.34
N VAL A 177 8.21 0.78 -1.77
CA VAL A 177 8.00 0.65 -0.31
C VAL A 177 9.32 0.82 0.44
N ALA A 178 10.41 0.19 -0.02
CA ALA A 178 11.72 0.30 0.60
C ALA A 178 12.26 1.74 0.56
N MET A 179 12.11 2.42 -0.58
CA MET A 179 12.46 3.83 -0.73
C MET A 179 11.65 4.70 0.24
N GLN A 180 10.35 4.43 0.36
CA GLN A 180 9.47 5.17 1.26
C GLN A 180 9.84 4.95 2.74
N ILE A 181 10.25 3.73 3.12
CA ILE A 181 10.77 3.43 4.46
C ILE A 181 12.09 4.19 4.71
N ALA A 182 13.02 4.18 3.76
CA ALA A 182 14.30 4.88 3.88
C ALA A 182 14.13 6.41 3.96
N LEU A 183 13.16 6.98 3.23
CA LEU A 183 12.83 8.40 3.35
C LEU A 183 12.19 8.72 4.70
N PHE A 184 11.34 7.81 5.22
CA PHE A 184 10.72 7.99 6.53
C PHE A 184 11.74 8.03 7.65
N THR A 185 12.77 7.18 7.62
CA THR A 185 13.83 7.18 8.65
C THR A 185 14.70 8.43 8.62
N GLN A 186 14.87 9.06 7.46
CA GLN A 186 15.66 10.29 7.31
C GLN A 186 14.83 11.55 7.54
N SER A 187 13.57 11.55 7.10
CA SER A 187 12.70 12.73 7.10
C SER A 187 11.20 12.36 7.15
N PRO A 188 10.66 12.03 8.33
CA PRO A 188 9.29 11.54 8.49
C PRO A 188 8.23 12.48 7.88
N ALA A 189 8.41 13.80 8.04
CA ALA A 189 7.46 14.80 7.55
C ALA A 189 7.37 14.83 6.01
N PHE A 190 8.50 14.77 5.31
CA PHE A 190 8.51 14.73 3.83
C PHE A 190 8.00 13.39 3.31
N ALA A 191 8.38 12.31 3.97
CA ALA A 191 7.95 10.96 3.64
C ALA A 191 6.41 10.84 3.67
N LEU A 192 5.77 11.32 4.73
CA LEU A 192 4.32 11.26 4.89
C LEU A 192 3.58 12.34 4.10
N GLY A 193 4.08 13.57 4.10
CA GLY A 193 3.36 14.73 3.57
C GLY A 193 3.45 14.88 2.05
N LEU A 194 4.55 14.44 1.43
CA LEU A 194 4.82 14.68 0.02
C LEU A 194 4.96 13.39 -0.79
N THR A 195 5.78 12.43 -0.35
CA THR A 195 6.16 11.30 -1.21
C THR A 195 5.24 10.09 -1.12
N ALA A 196 4.45 9.96 -0.03
CA ALA A 196 3.59 8.80 0.18
C ALA A 196 2.58 8.58 -0.95
N ALA A 197 1.80 9.59 -1.37
CA ALA A 197 0.80 9.43 -2.42
C ALA A 197 1.42 9.10 -3.79
N PRO A 198 2.50 9.77 -4.26
CA PRO A 198 3.22 9.32 -5.44
C PRO A 198 3.72 7.88 -5.35
N ALA A 199 4.32 7.49 -4.22
CA ALA A 199 4.78 6.11 -3.99
C ALA A 199 3.61 5.11 -4.05
N LEU A 200 2.50 5.41 -3.37
CA LEU A 200 1.29 4.60 -3.39
C LEU A 200 0.64 4.56 -4.77
N TYR A 201 0.68 5.65 -5.53
CA TYR A 201 0.16 5.69 -6.89
C TYR A 201 0.96 4.77 -7.82
N VAL A 202 2.29 4.78 -7.73
CA VAL A 202 3.15 3.86 -8.49
C VAL A 202 2.86 2.42 -8.09
N ALA A 203 2.78 2.13 -6.79
CA ALA A 203 2.45 0.80 -6.28
C ALA A 203 1.08 0.31 -6.76
N TRP A 204 0.07 1.18 -6.76
CA TRP A 204 -1.27 0.91 -7.27
C TRP A 204 -1.28 0.65 -8.77
N ALA A 205 -0.70 1.57 -9.56
CA ALA A 205 -0.65 1.45 -11.02
C ALA A 205 0.02 0.14 -11.43
N ASN A 206 1.18 -0.15 -10.84
CA ASN A 206 1.92 -1.38 -11.04
C ASN A 206 1.11 -2.64 -10.69
N SER A 207 0.41 -2.62 -9.55
CA SER A 207 -0.40 -3.76 -9.09
C SER A 207 -1.66 -3.95 -9.96
N ARG A 208 -2.25 -2.86 -10.45
CA ARG A 208 -3.38 -2.89 -11.40
C ARG A 208 -2.98 -3.56 -12.72
N TYR A 209 -1.78 -3.27 -13.24
CA TYR A 209 -1.22 -3.98 -14.41
C TYR A 209 -1.05 -5.49 -14.14
N LEU A 210 -0.57 -5.86 -12.96
CA LEU A 210 -0.41 -7.26 -12.56
C LEU A 210 -1.76 -7.99 -12.45
N LEU A 211 -2.82 -7.31 -12.03
CA LEU A 211 -4.17 -7.87 -11.85
C LEU A 211 -5.00 -7.94 -13.15
N ARG A 212 -4.62 -7.23 -14.22
CA ARG A 212 -5.36 -7.21 -15.51
C ARG A 212 -5.83 -8.58 -16.01
N PRO A 213 -5.00 -9.65 -16.02
CA PRO A 213 -5.42 -10.95 -16.55
C PRO A 213 -6.53 -11.63 -15.75
N VAL A 214 -6.67 -11.30 -14.47
CA VAL A 214 -7.68 -11.90 -13.57
C VAL A 214 -8.93 -11.04 -13.51
N LEU A 215 -8.78 -9.72 -13.66
CA LEU A 215 -9.89 -8.76 -13.59
C LEU A 215 -10.58 -8.51 -14.93
N GLY A 216 -10.04 -9.00 -16.05
CA GLY A 216 -10.63 -8.79 -17.37
C GLY A 216 -10.69 -7.31 -17.78
N ILE A 217 -9.75 -6.49 -17.29
CA ILE A 217 -9.69 -5.06 -17.62
C ILE A 217 -9.43 -4.93 -19.13
N PRO A 218 -10.31 -4.27 -19.92
CA PRO A 218 -10.14 -4.14 -21.36
C PRO A 218 -8.81 -3.47 -21.72
N ASP A 219 -8.19 -3.90 -22.82
CA ASP A 219 -7.01 -3.25 -23.37
C ASP A 219 -7.37 -1.81 -23.75
N ALA A 220 -6.83 -0.84 -23.01
CA ALA A 220 -6.80 0.56 -23.44
C ALA A 220 -5.76 0.72 -24.57
N VAL A 221 -5.98 0.05 -25.70
CA VAL A 221 -5.30 0.31 -26.98
C VAL A 221 -6.32 0.07 -28.11
N ALA A 222 -7.10 1.12 -28.41
CA ALA A 222 -7.56 1.49 -29.75
C ALA A 222 -8.47 2.74 -29.65
N ALA A 223 -7.87 3.91 -29.49
CA ALA A 223 -8.44 5.18 -29.92
C ALA A 223 -7.28 6.12 -30.29
#